data_AF-A0A7V9TU07-F1
#
_entry.id   AF-A0A7V9TU07-F1
#
_cell.length_a   1.000
_cell.length_b   1.000
_cell.length_c   1.000
_cell.angle_alpha   90.00
_cell.angle_beta   90.00
_cell.angle_gamma   90.00
#
_symmetry.space_group_name_H-M   'P 1'
#
loop_
_entity.id
_entity.type
_entity.pdbx_description
1 polymer ?
#
loop_
_entity_poly.entity_id
_entity_poly.type
_entity_poly.pdbx_seq_one_letter_code
_entity_poly.pdbx_strand_id
1 'polypeptide(L)'
;MSDETLLGSWEAALPGFPTLGAALLDRYDEPTRRYHDRRHLAEVLAGVQLLGDHAADVVAVQLAAWFHDAVYEVDRTDNEEQSARLAAEQLASAAVHPGVIAEVGRLVRLTATHRPHEQDTNGAVLCDADLAVLASDPRRYAEYTAEVRAEYAALDDATFGSGRAGVLRQLLGLPSLFGTPEGQRHWEEAARRNLRRELAALTA
;
A
#
# COMPACT_ATOMS: atom_id res chain seq x y z
N MET A 1 -11.70 7.10 -5.51
CA MET A 1 -11.64 8.58 -5.43
C MET A 1 -11.49 9.13 -6.84
N SER A 2 -11.97 10.34 -7.15
CA SER A 2 -11.65 11.01 -8.44
C SER A 2 -10.26 11.65 -8.40
N ASP A 3 -9.68 12.01 -9.54
CA ASP A 3 -8.40 12.74 -9.62
C ASP A 3 -8.42 14.04 -8.78
N GLU A 4 -9.53 14.78 -8.84
CA GLU A 4 -9.74 15.98 -8.03
C GLU A 4 -9.72 15.66 -6.52
N THR A 5 -10.32 14.53 -6.13
CA THR A 5 -10.33 14.08 -4.73
C THR A 5 -8.94 13.63 -4.28
N LEU A 6 -8.18 12.95 -5.15
CA LEU A 6 -6.79 12.58 -4.87
C LEU A 6 -5.93 13.82 -4.67
N LEU A 7 -5.88 14.73 -5.63
CA LEU A 7 -5.10 15.96 -5.49
C LEU A 7 -5.56 16.82 -4.30
N GLY A 8 -6.86 16.82 -3.97
CA GLY A 8 -7.38 17.44 -2.76
C GLY A 8 -6.83 16.80 -1.48
N SER A 9 -6.69 15.46 -1.44
CA SER A 9 -6.05 14.78 -0.30
C SER A 9 -4.55 15.08 -0.18
N TRP A 10 -3.86 15.26 -1.31
CA TRP A 10 -2.47 15.71 -1.32
C TRP A 10 -2.34 17.14 -0.78
N GLU A 11 -3.16 18.07 -1.28
CA GLU A 11 -3.15 19.47 -0.82
C GLU A 11 -3.47 19.58 0.67
N ALA A 12 -4.32 18.70 1.21
CA ALA A 12 -4.57 18.63 2.65
C ALA A 12 -3.35 18.15 3.46
N ALA A 13 -2.59 17.18 2.94
CA ALA A 13 -1.42 16.61 3.61
C ALA A 13 -0.17 17.49 3.48
N LEU A 14 0.05 18.10 2.31
CA LEU A 14 1.17 19.00 2.03
C LEU A 14 0.73 20.23 1.20
N PRO A 15 0.15 21.25 1.87
CA PRO A 15 -0.37 22.44 1.20
C PRO A 15 0.71 23.21 0.44
N GLY A 16 0.36 23.75 -0.74
CA GLY A 16 1.25 24.61 -1.53
C GLY A 16 2.26 23.88 -2.41
N PHE A 17 2.17 22.54 -2.51
CA PHE A 17 3.02 21.73 -3.39
C PHE A 17 2.22 20.86 -4.40
N PRO A 18 1.28 21.43 -5.17
CA PRO A 18 0.38 20.66 -6.03
C PRO A 18 1.12 19.92 -7.16
N THR A 19 2.25 20.45 -7.63
CA THR A 19 3.05 19.81 -8.69
C THR A 19 3.72 18.52 -8.23
N LEU A 20 4.03 18.38 -6.93
CA LEU A 20 4.59 17.15 -6.38
C LEU A 20 3.53 16.05 -6.31
N GLY A 21 2.31 16.37 -5.89
CA GLY A 21 1.18 15.43 -5.92
C GLY A 21 0.86 14.97 -7.34
N ALA A 22 0.84 15.89 -8.31
CA ALA A 22 0.65 15.56 -9.72
C ALA A 22 1.77 14.65 -10.28
N ALA A 23 3.03 14.96 -9.96
CA ALA A 23 4.17 14.13 -10.38
C ALA A 23 4.15 12.72 -9.75
N LEU A 24 3.57 12.55 -8.56
CA LEU A 24 3.32 11.23 -7.99
C LEU A 24 2.23 10.49 -8.75
N LEU A 25 1.13 11.14 -9.11
CA LEU A 25 0.09 10.52 -9.94
C LEU A 25 0.65 10.02 -11.28
N ASP A 26 1.51 10.80 -11.94
CA ASP A 26 2.18 10.38 -13.18
C ASP A 26 2.99 9.08 -13.03
N ARG A 27 3.56 8.82 -11.84
CA ARG A 27 4.27 7.56 -11.54
C ARG A 27 3.31 6.39 -11.41
N TYR A 28 2.18 6.58 -10.71
CA TYR A 28 1.13 5.56 -10.62
C TYR A 28 0.44 5.30 -11.97
N ASP A 29 0.63 6.18 -12.96
CA ASP A 29 0.13 6.04 -14.33
C ASP A 29 1.08 5.34 -15.30
N GLU A 30 2.27 4.91 -14.84
CA GLU A 30 3.21 4.22 -15.70
C GLU A 30 2.54 3.00 -16.39
N PRO A 31 2.60 2.88 -17.74
CA PRO A 31 1.75 1.94 -18.50
C PRO A 31 1.90 0.45 -18.14
N THR A 32 2.98 0.09 -17.46
CA THR A 32 3.30 -1.27 -17.01
C THR A 32 2.60 -1.64 -15.70
N ARG A 33 2.13 -0.66 -14.92
CA ARG A 33 1.40 -0.87 -13.67
C ARG A 33 -0.02 -1.33 -13.97
N ARG A 34 -0.51 -2.33 -13.21
CA ARG A 34 -1.87 -2.86 -13.36
C ARG A 34 -2.60 -2.87 -12.04
N TYR A 35 -1.94 -3.33 -10.98
CA TYR A 35 -2.47 -3.27 -9.63
C TYR A 35 -1.90 -2.05 -8.90
N HIS A 36 -0.59 -1.81 -8.95
CA HIS A 36 0.06 -0.72 -8.22
C HIS A 36 -0.09 0.63 -8.95
N ASP A 37 -1.33 0.97 -9.29
CA ASP A 37 -1.74 2.11 -10.10
C ASP A 37 -2.49 3.17 -9.26
N ARG A 38 -3.10 4.16 -9.94
CA ARG A 38 -3.88 5.21 -9.28
C ARG A 38 -5.11 4.69 -8.52
N ARG A 39 -5.70 3.57 -8.95
CA ARG A 39 -6.84 2.96 -8.23
C ARG A 39 -6.36 2.40 -6.90
N HIS A 40 -5.22 1.71 -6.87
CA HIS A 40 -4.60 1.25 -5.62
C HIS A 40 -4.31 2.41 -4.68
N LEU A 41 -3.62 3.45 -5.14
CA LEU A 41 -3.36 4.64 -4.32
C LEU A 41 -4.66 5.23 -3.72
N ALA A 42 -5.72 5.32 -4.53
CA ALA A 42 -7.02 5.81 -4.06
C ALA A 42 -7.67 4.87 -3.02
N GLU A 43 -7.52 3.56 -3.16
CA GLU A 43 -8.02 2.57 -2.20
C GLU A 43 -7.25 2.66 -0.87
N VAL A 44 -5.92 2.81 -0.91
CA VAL A 44 -5.09 3.02 0.29
C VAL A 44 -5.44 4.32 1.00
N LEU A 45 -5.54 5.44 0.27
CA LEU A 45 -5.89 6.73 0.89
C LEU A 45 -7.29 6.72 1.50
N ALA A 46 -8.25 6.02 0.89
CA ALA A 46 -9.57 5.81 1.50
C ALA A 46 -9.50 4.99 2.79
N GLY A 47 -8.62 3.97 2.84
CA GLY A 47 -8.33 3.20 4.05
C GLY A 47 -7.71 4.08 5.14
N VAL A 48 -6.72 4.92 4.80
CA VAL A 48 -6.12 5.89 5.73
C VAL A 48 -7.18 6.87 6.25
N GLN A 49 -8.08 7.36 5.40
CA GLN A 49 -9.17 8.23 5.83
C GLN A 49 -10.11 7.55 6.83
N LEU A 50 -10.42 6.26 6.62
CA LEU A 50 -11.28 5.49 7.53
C LEU A 50 -10.61 5.24 8.89
N LEU A 51 -9.30 5.01 8.89
CA LEU A 51 -8.53 4.58 10.06
C LEU A 51 -7.75 5.71 10.75
N GLY A 52 -7.78 6.92 10.20
CA GLY A 52 -6.90 8.03 10.58
C GLY A 52 -6.97 8.43 12.05
N ASP A 53 -8.11 8.21 12.71
CA ASP A 53 -8.29 8.49 14.15
C ASP A 53 -7.41 7.61 15.06
N HIS A 54 -6.84 6.51 14.54
CA HIS A 54 -5.86 5.67 15.25
C HIS A 54 -4.42 6.14 15.08
N ALA A 55 -4.13 6.94 14.06
CA ALA A 55 -2.77 7.39 13.77
C ALA A 55 -2.34 8.44 14.81
N ALA A 56 -1.12 8.30 15.32
CA ALA A 56 -0.49 9.33 16.13
C ALA A 56 -0.11 10.57 15.30
N ASP A 57 0.24 10.36 14.02
CA ASP A 57 0.52 11.40 13.04
C ASP A 57 -0.12 11.01 11.69
N VAL A 58 -1.39 11.41 11.51
CA VAL A 58 -2.16 11.09 10.29
C VAL A 58 -1.56 11.76 9.04
N VAL A 59 -0.87 12.89 9.18
CA VAL A 59 -0.24 13.59 8.05
C VAL A 59 0.95 12.79 7.55
N ALA A 60 1.80 12.29 8.44
CA ALA A 60 2.90 11.40 8.06
C ALA A 60 2.40 10.11 7.40
N VAL A 61 1.29 9.53 7.90
CA VAL A 61 0.67 8.35 7.29
C VAL A 61 0.12 8.65 5.89
N GLN A 62 -0.56 9.78 5.69
CA GLN A 62 -1.06 10.19 4.37
C GLN A 62 0.09 10.40 3.38
N LEU A 63 1.16 11.10 3.78
CA LEU A 63 2.34 11.27 2.94
C LEU A 63 2.99 9.92 2.62
N ALA A 64 3.12 9.03 3.60
CA ALA A 64 3.64 7.68 3.36
C ALA A 64 2.76 6.89 2.38
N ALA A 65 1.44 6.97 2.47
CA ALA A 65 0.52 6.34 1.52
C ALA A 65 0.72 6.88 0.08
N TRP A 66 0.96 8.17 -0.08
CA TRP A 66 1.30 8.74 -1.40
C TRP A 66 2.60 8.20 -1.97
N PHE A 67 3.61 7.99 -1.11
CA PHE A 67 4.94 7.58 -1.56
C PHE A 67 5.16 6.07 -1.62
N HIS A 68 4.36 5.22 -0.96
CA HIS A 68 4.75 3.83 -0.69
C HIS A 68 5.15 3.02 -1.93
N ASP A 69 4.41 3.15 -3.02
CA ASP A 69 4.70 2.51 -4.33
C ASP A 69 5.07 3.52 -5.41
N ALA A 70 5.54 4.72 -5.02
CA ALA A 70 5.95 5.75 -5.99
C ALA A 70 7.08 5.26 -6.92
N VAL A 71 7.95 4.37 -6.43
CA VAL A 71 8.85 3.55 -7.24
C VAL A 71 8.36 2.11 -7.23
N TYR A 72 8.09 1.55 -8.40
CA TYR A 72 7.63 0.17 -8.52
C TYR A 72 8.14 -0.47 -9.82
N GLU A 73 9.04 -1.45 -9.68
CA GLU A 73 9.50 -2.31 -10.76
C GLU A 73 9.40 -3.78 -10.33
N VAL A 74 8.78 -4.61 -11.15
CA VAL A 74 8.41 -6.00 -10.81
C VAL A 74 9.63 -6.91 -10.55
N ASP A 75 10.78 -6.61 -11.14
CA ASP A 75 12.03 -7.36 -11.02
C ASP A 75 12.97 -6.83 -9.92
N ARG A 76 12.56 -5.78 -9.19
CA ARG A 76 13.31 -5.21 -8.08
C ARG A 76 12.86 -5.75 -6.73
N THR A 77 13.80 -5.76 -5.79
CA THR A 77 13.60 -6.19 -4.40
C THR A 77 13.71 -5.04 -3.39
N ASP A 78 13.96 -3.83 -3.87
CA ASP A 78 14.22 -2.64 -3.07
C ASP A 78 13.25 -1.48 -3.37
N ASN A 79 12.08 -1.77 -3.98
CA ASN A 79 11.08 -0.77 -4.36
C ASN A 79 10.72 0.16 -3.19
N GLU A 80 10.44 -0.41 -2.01
CA GLU A 80 10.06 0.33 -0.81
C GLU A 80 11.20 1.21 -0.30
N GLU A 81 12.46 0.75 -0.40
CA GLU A 81 13.62 1.56 -0.06
C GLU A 81 13.79 2.73 -1.04
N GLN A 82 13.55 2.51 -2.34
CA GLN A 82 13.64 3.58 -3.35
C GLN A 82 12.50 4.59 -3.20
N SER A 83 11.28 4.12 -2.96
CA SER A 83 10.12 4.95 -2.62
C SER A 83 10.39 5.80 -1.36
N ALA A 84 10.98 5.21 -0.31
CA ALA A 84 11.33 5.93 0.90
C ALA A 84 12.43 6.99 0.67
N ARG A 85 13.41 6.70 -0.19
CA ARG A 85 14.45 7.68 -0.58
C ARG A 85 13.86 8.82 -1.41
N LEU A 86 12.99 8.50 -2.36
CA LEU A 86 12.28 9.50 -3.15
C LEU A 86 11.44 10.41 -2.25
N ALA A 87 10.72 9.84 -1.28
CA ALA A 87 9.97 10.62 -0.29
C ALA A 87 10.89 11.55 0.50
N ALA A 88 12.02 11.05 1.00
CA ALA A 88 12.97 11.85 1.77
C ALA A 88 13.53 13.03 0.97
N GLU A 89 13.91 12.81 -0.28
CA GLU A 89 14.45 13.85 -1.18
C GLU A 89 13.40 14.92 -1.52
N GLN A 90 12.20 14.51 -1.92
CA GLN A 90 11.14 15.42 -2.34
C GLN A 90 10.58 16.23 -1.16
N LEU A 91 10.35 15.59 -0.01
CA LEU A 91 9.86 16.27 1.19
C LEU A 91 10.91 17.22 1.80
N ALA A 92 12.20 16.85 1.75
CA ALA A 92 13.28 17.77 2.15
C ALA A 92 13.34 19.00 1.24
N SER A 93 13.17 18.82 -0.07
CA SER A 93 13.11 19.92 -1.04
C SER A 93 11.90 20.82 -0.82
N ALA A 94 10.81 20.27 -0.30
CA ALA A 94 9.62 21.01 0.13
C ALA A 94 9.73 21.62 1.55
N ALA A 95 10.92 21.55 2.18
CA ALA A 95 11.18 22.06 3.53
C ALA A 95 10.28 21.46 4.64
N VAL A 96 9.82 20.22 4.45
CA VAL A 96 9.07 19.47 5.48
C VAL A 96 9.97 19.20 6.70
N HIS A 97 9.38 19.19 7.89
CA HIS A 97 10.12 18.98 9.12
C HIS A 97 10.85 17.61 9.11
N PRO A 98 12.15 17.54 9.47
CA PRO A 98 12.93 16.30 9.39
C PRO A 98 12.34 15.11 10.14
N GLY A 99 11.63 15.35 11.25
CA GLY A 99 10.93 14.30 12.00
C GLY A 99 9.80 13.65 11.21
N VAL A 100 9.03 14.42 10.44
CA VAL A 100 7.96 13.91 9.55
C VAL A 100 8.59 13.15 8.40
N ILE A 101 9.68 13.66 7.81
CA ILE A 101 10.41 12.98 6.73
C ILE A 101 10.92 11.60 7.19
N ALA A 102 11.51 11.54 8.39
CA ALA A 102 11.99 10.29 8.96
C ALA A 102 10.85 9.29 9.19
N GLU A 103 9.70 9.75 9.67
CA GLU A 103 8.52 8.91 9.88
C GLU A 103 7.93 8.40 8.55
N VAL A 104 7.76 9.28 7.56
CA VAL A 104 7.30 8.88 6.22
C VAL A 104 8.21 7.82 5.63
N GLY A 105 9.53 8.03 5.66
CA GLY A 105 10.48 7.05 5.15
C GLY A 105 10.48 5.73 5.93
N ARG A 106 10.19 5.75 7.24
CA ARG A 106 10.05 4.53 8.05
C ARG A 106 8.79 3.76 7.68
N LEU A 107 7.67 4.47 7.55
CA LEU A 107 6.36 3.91 7.19
C LEU A 107 6.37 3.31 5.78
N VAL A 108 6.97 4.00 4.80
CA VAL A 108 7.13 3.44 3.44
C VAL A 108 7.95 2.15 3.45
N ARG A 109 9.04 2.09 4.22
CA ARG A 109 9.81 0.82 4.34
C ARG A 109 9.03 -0.31 5.02
N LEU A 110 8.09 0.03 5.90
CA LEU A 110 7.32 -0.94 6.65
C LEU A 110 6.40 -1.78 5.75
N THR A 111 5.95 -1.22 4.61
CA THR A 111 5.08 -1.91 3.64
C THR A 111 5.79 -3.09 2.97
N ALA A 112 7.12 -3.20 3.03
CA ALA A 112 7.82 -4.40 2.56
C ALA A 112 7.48 -5.67 3.36
N THR A 113 7.02 -5.51 4.62
CA THR A 113 6.74 -6.63 5.52
C THR A 113 5.33 -6.66 6.06
N HIS A 114 4.66 -5.50 6.09
CA HIS A 114 3.35 -5.28 6.73
C HIS A 114 3.29 -5.76 8.18
N ARG A 115 4.39 -5.57 8.93
CA ARG A 115 4.52 -6.03 10.32
C ARG A 115 4.86 -4.86 11.25
N PRO A 116 3.91 -3.95 11.51
CA PRO A 116 4.09 -2.94 12.55
C PRO A 116 4.32 -3.61 13.91
N HIS A 117 5.09 -2.94 14.77
CA HIS A 117 5.14 -3.30 16.19
C HIS A 117 3.79 -3.02 16.86
N GLU A 118 3.48 -3.69 17.96
CA GLU A 118 2.16 -3.58 18.64
C GLU A 118 1.77 -2.14 19.04
N GLN A 119 2.77 -1.29 19.28
CA GLN A 119 2.57 0.12 19.68
C GLN A 119 2.72 1.10 18.50
N ASP A 120 3.01 0.61 17.30
CA ASP A 120 3.21 1.42 16.10
C ASP A 120 1.86 1.72 15.42
N THR A 121 1.13 2.71 15.96
CA THR A 121 -0.22 3.02 15.48
C THR A 121 -0.20 3.64 14.08
N ASN A 122 0.81 4.43 13.73
CA ASN A 122 0.98 4.95 12.37
C ASN A 122 1.21 3.81 11.36
N GLY A 123 2.10 2.87 11.71
CA GLY A 123 2.37 1.70 10.90
C GLY A 123 1.15 0.79 10.77
N ALA A 124 0.39 0.59 11.85
CA ALA A 124 -0.87 -0.15 11.81
C ALA A 124 -1.86 0.47 10.84
N VAL A 125 -2.05 1.79 10.86
CA VAL A 125 -2.97 2.48 9.93
C VAL A 125 -2.52 2.30 8.48
N LEU A 126 -1.24 2.53 8.16
CA LEU A 126 -0.75 2.40 6.78
C LEU A 126 -0.84 0.95 6.28
N CYS A 127 -0.36 -0.01 7.07
CA CYS A 127 -0.38 -1.42 6.67
C CYS A 127 -1.80 -1.95 6.52
N ASP A 128 -2.73 -1.55 7.40
CA ASP A 128 -4.12 -1.96 7.30
C ASP A 128 -4.78 -1.39 6.05
N ALA A 129 -4.53 -0.11 5.75
CA ALA A 129 -5.05 0.55 4.56
C ALA A 129 -4.52 -0.08 3.26
N ASP A 130 -3.22 -0.41 3.22
CA ASP A 130 -2.57 -1.06 2.08
C ASP A 130 -3.08 -2.50 1.85
N LEU A 131 -3.31 -3.24 2.94
CA LEU A 131 -3.83 -4.62 2.88
C LEU A 131 -5.36 -4.70 2.74
N ALA A 132 -6.09 -3.57 2.77
CA ALA A 132 -7.55 -3.56 2.79
C ALA A 132 -8.18 -4.24 1.57
N VAL A 133 -7.52 -4.22 0.41
CA VAL A 133 -7.98 -4.92 -0.82
C VAL A 133 -8.19 -6.41 -0.57
N LEU A 134 -7.45 -7.01 0.38
CA LEU A 134 -7.55 -8.43 0.65
C LEU A 134 -8.93 -8.81 1.18
N ALA A 135 -9.58 -7.89 1.89
CA ALA A 135 -10.93 -8.05 2.43
C ALA A 135 -12.05 -7.63 1.45
N SER A 136 -11.71 -7.24 0.23
CA SER A 136 -12.68 -6.82 -0.78
C SER A 136 -13.65 -7.94 -1.15
N ASP A 137 -14.78 -7.55 -1.75
CA ASP A 137 -15.76 -8.50 -2.24
C ASP A 137 -15.17 -9.41 -3.35
N PRO A 138 -15.79 -10.58 -3.62
CA PRO A 138 -15.20 -11.56 -4.55
C PRO A 138 -14.90 -11.02 -5.95
N ARG A 139 -15.66 -10.04 -6.44
CA ARG A 139 -15.41 -9.45 -7.76
C ARG A 139 -14.16 -8.58 -7.73
N ARG A 140 -14.06 -7.63 -6.78
CA ARG A 140 -12.86 -6.79 -6.65
C ARG A 140 -11.62 -7.62 -6.37
N TYR A 141 -11.72 -8.65 -5.53
CA TYR A 141 -10.60 -9.53 -5.23
C TYR A 141 -10.11 -10.28 -6.47
N ALA A 142 -11.03 -10.74 -7.33
CA ALA A 142 -10.65 -11.37 -8.59
C ALA A 142 -9.94 -10.39 -9.54
N GLU A 143 -10.43 -9.15 -9.65
CA GLU A 143 -9.75 -8.07 -10.38
C GLU A 143 -8.34 -7.84 -9.84
N TYR A 144 -8.18 -7.70 -8.52
CA TYR A 144 -6.89 -7.55 -7.83
C TYR A 144 -5.91 -8.67 -8.20
N THR A 145 -6.32 -9.94 -8.09
CA THR A 145 -5.43 -11.06 -8.39
C THR A 145 -5.04 -11.13 -9.87
N ALA A 146 -5.94 -10.73 -10.77
CA ALA A 146 -5.66 -10.69 -12.21
C ALA A 146 -4.72 -9.53 -12.57
N GLU A 147 -4.92 -8.36 -11.95
CA GLU A 147 -4.04 -7.18 -12.09
C GLU A 147 -2.62 -7.53 -11.62
N VAL A 148 -2.48 -8.14 -10.43
CA VAL A 148 -1.19 -8.63 -9.93
C VAL A 148 -0.58 -9.68 -10.88
N ARG A 149 -1.36 -10.65 -11.38
CA ARG A 149 -0.84 -11.64 -12.34
C ARG A 149 -0.30 -10.97 -13.61
N ALA A 150 -0.97 -9.93 -14.09
CA ALA A 150 -0.60 -9.20 -15.30
C ALA A 150 0.72 -8.41 -15.15
N GLU A 151 1.03 -7.89 -13.96
CA GLU A 151 2.33 -7.24 -13.70
C GLU A 151 3.49 -8.23 -13.80
N TYR A 152 3.26 -9.47 -13.36
CA TYR A 152 4.25 -10.55 -13.41
C TYR A 152 4.14 -11.40 -14.69
N ALA A 153 3.57 -10.87 -15.78
CA ALA A 153 3.33 -11.62 -17.03
C ALA A 153 4.60 -12.20 -17.68
N ALA A 154 5.79 -11.67 -17.34
CA ALA A 154 7.07 -12.20 -17.80
C ALA A 154 7.45 -13.54 -17.13
N LEU A 155 6.90 -13.83 -15.95
CA LEU A 155 7.12 -15.11 -15.26
C LEU A 155 6.17 -16.17 -15.83
N ASP A 156 6.67 -17.40 -15.96
CA ASP A 156 5.82 -18.56 -16.21
C ASP A 156 4.88 -18.82 -15.03
N ASP A 157 3.80 -19.56 -15.27
CA ASP A 157 2.75 -19.79 -14.28
C ASP A 157 3.24 -20.55 -13.04
N ALA A 158 4.23 -21.44 -13.18
CA ALA A 158 4.75 -22.19 -12.05
C ALA A 158 5.61 -21.29 -11.14
N THR A 159 6.47 -20.47 -11.74
CA THR A 159 7.31 -19.50 -11.02
C THR A 159 6.44 -18.46 -10.32
N PHE A 160 5.48 -17.86 -11.02
CA PHE A 160 4.53 -16.92 -10.43
C PHE A 160 3.72 -17.58 -9.31
N GLY A 161 3.13 -18.74 -9.57
CA GLY A 161 2.29 -19.44 -8.60
C GLY A 161 3.03 -19.80 -7.31
N SER A 162 4.28 -20.27 -7.43
CA SER A 162 5.14 -20.57 -6.27
C SER A 162 5.45 -19.31 -5.44
N GLY A 163 5.86 -18.22 -6.11
CA GLY A 163 6.15 -16.94 -5.45
C GLY A 163 4.92 -16.36 -4.76
N ARG A 164 3.79 -16.30 -5.47
CA ARG A 164 2.52 -15.80 -4.94
C ARG A 164 2.03 -16.64 -3.76
N ALA A 165 2.07 -17.98 -3.86
CA ALA A 165 1.73 -18.85 -2.74
C ALA A 165 2.65 -18.62 -1.52
N GLY A 166 3.93 -18.28 -1.73
CA GLY A 166 4.84 -17.85 -0.68
C GLY A 166 4.34 -16.62 0.08
N VAL A 167 3.97 -15.56 -0.64
CA VAL A 167 3.40 -14.31 -0.07
C VAL A 167 2.11 -14.61 0.71
N LEU A 168 1.19 -15.39 0.14
CA LEU A 168 -0.08 -15.73 0.80
C LEU A 168 0.13 -16.51 2.10
N ARG A 169 1.11 -17.45 2.13
CA ARG A 169 1.47 -18.19 3.35
C ARG A 169 2.08 -17.27 4.40
N GLN A 170 2.94 -16.33 4.00
CA GLN A 170 3.53 -15.35 4.91
C GLN A 170 2.45 -14.50 5.59
N LEU A 171 1.48 -13.99 4.82
CA LEU A 171 0.35 -13.21 5.32
C LEU A 171 -0.55 -14.06 6.24
N LEU A 172 -0.94 -15.26 5.80
CA LEU A 172 -1.78 -16.16 6.61
C LEU A 172 -1.12 -16.62 7.92
N GLY A 173 0.22 -16.64 7.95
CA GLY A 173 1.01 -16.95 9.14
C GLY A 173 1.11 -15.81 10.16
N LEU A 174 0.64 -14.60 9.84
CA LEU A 174 0.56 -13.51 10.81
C LEU A 174 -0.50 -13.81 11.89
N PRO A 175 -0.27 -13.45 13.16
CA PRO A 175 -1.29 -13.55 14.21
C PRO A 175 -2.58 -12.77 13.86
N SER A 176 -2.42 -11.61 13.23
CA SER A 176 -3.47 -10.77 12.68
C SER A 176 -2.97 -10.16 11.36
N LEU A 177 -3.83 -10.07 10.34
CA LEU A 177 -3.51 -9.33 9.12
C LEU A 177 -3.61 -7.82 9.36
N PHE A 178 -4.55 -7.41 10.21
CA PHE A 178 -4.81 -6.01 10.53
C PHE A 178 -4.40 -5.65 11.96
N GLY A 179 -3.73 -4.53 12.14
CA GLY A 179 -3.21 -4.02 13.42
C GLY A 179 -4.19 -3.13 14.18
N THR A 180 -5.09 -2.43 13.48
CA THR A 180 -6.11 -1.56 14.11
C THR A 180 -7.34 -2.36 14.55
N PRO A 181 -8.03 -1.97 15.63
CA PRO A 181 -9.27 -2.64 16.04
C PRO A 181 -10.35 -2.64 14.93
N GLU A 182 -10.44 -1.55 14.18
CA GLU A 182 -11.36 -1.34 13.07
C GLU A 182 -11.03 -2.27 11.91
N GLY A 183 -9.76 -2.34 11.49
CA GLY A 183 -9.31 -3.27 10.46
C GLY A 183 -9.58 -4.73 10.85
N GLN A 184 -9.30 -5.10 12.10
CA GLN A 184 -9.59 -6.44 12.60
C GLN A 184 -11.08 -6.78 12.54
N ARG A 185 -11.95 -5.88 13.01
CA ARG A 185 -13.40 -6.09 13.01
C ARG A 185 -14.00 -6.16 11.61
N HIS A 186 -13.52 -5.33 10.68
CA HIS A 186 -14.14 -5.17 9.37
C HIS A 186 -13.54 -6.06 8.28
N TRP A 187 -12.25 -6.39 8.36
CA TRP A 187 -11.50 -6.93 7.22
C TRP A 187 -10.87 -8.31 7.48
N GLU A 188 -10.48 -8.64 8.71
CA GLU A 188 -9.68 -9.84 9.02
C GLU A 188 -10.30 -11.14 8.48
N GLU A 189 -11.56 -11.40 8.78
CA GLU A 189 -12.22 -12.64 8.37
C GLU A 189 -12.34 -12.73 6.84
N ALA A 190 -12.77 -11.64 6.19
CA ALA A 190 -12.94 -11.58 4.75
C ALA A 190 -11.60 -11.77 4.02
N ALA A 191 -10.55 -11.08 4.48
CA ALA A 191 -9.20 -11.20 3.94
C ALA A 191 -8.68 -12.64 4.05
N ARG A 192 -8.75 -13.24 5.24
CA ARG A 192 -8.28 -14.62 5.41
C ARG A 192 -9.06 -15.63 4.58
N ARG A 193 -10.37 -15.45 4.37
CA ARG A 193 -11.13 -16.32 3.45
C ARG A 193 -10.64 -16.18 2.01
N ASN A 194 -10.44 -14.95 1.53
CA ASN A 194 -9.98 -14.69 0.18
C ASN A 194 -8.56 -15.25 -0.04
N LEU A 195 -7.62 -14.98 0.87
CA LEU A 195 -6.24 -15.49 0.81
C LEU A 195 -6.20 -17.03 0.78
N ARG A 196 -7.01 -17.71 1.61
CA ARG A 196 -7.08 -19.18 1.61
C ARG A 196 -7.65 -19.75 0.31
N ARG A 197 -8.67 -19.09 -0.27
CA ARG A 197 -9.25 -19.49 -1.55
C ARG A 197 -8.23 -19.37 -2.68
N GLU A 198 -7.52 -18.24 -2.72
CA GLU A 198 -6.47 -18.01 -3.71
C GLU A 198 -5.33 -19.03 -3.55
N LEU A 199 -4.85 -19.24 -2.32
CA LEU A 199 -3.79 -20.21 -2.05
C LEU A 199 -4.18 -21.61 -2.49
N ALA A 200 -5.41 -22.05 -2.19
CA ALA A 200 -5.91 -23.36 -2.61
C ALA A 200 -5.93 -23.49 -4.14
N ALA A 201 -6.33 -22.45 -4.87
CA ALA A 201 -6.35 -22.45 -6.34
C ALA A 201 -4.94 -22.52 -6.95
N LEU A 202 -3.94 -21.90 -6.32
CA LEU A 202 -2.55 -21.90 -6.80
C LEU A 202 -1.81 -23.21 -6.50
N THR A 203 -2.29 -24.01 -5.54
CA THR A 203 -1.63 -25.26 -5.11
C THR A 203 -2.42 -26.53 -5.45
N ALA A 204 -3.49 -26.39 -6.24
CA ALA A 204 -4.35 -27.49 -6.65
C ALA A 204 -3.71 -28.36 -7.76
#